data_AF-A0A9D1WIH9-F1
#
_entry.id   AF-A0A9D1WIH9-F1
#
_cell.length_a   1.000
_cell.length_b   1.000
_cell.length_c   1.000
_cell.angle_alpha   90.00
_cell.angle_beta   90.00
_cell.angle_gamma   90.00
#
_symmetry.space_group_name_H-M   'P 1'
#
loop_
_entity.id
_entity.type
_entity.pdbx_description
1 polymer ?
#
loop_
_entity_poly.entity_id
_entity_poly.type
_entity_poly.pdbx_seq_one_letter_code
_entity_poly.pdbx_strand_id
1 'polypeptide(L)'
;MGKPDLVSREYFRDPGRLADLLNAELFQGECRIRREDIRQRDPSEIRNLTEDTAICASLITRDYSGEIQIGLPEVARQIADYPLHLIEVREYPRLERFHSDLRYVFGFLQRDRRKEELYQYVTENRAVFSRLDGAAYQMIQVMSHSSGLLKEKEEYENEEGEIDMCQALLDMREECISIGKQLAKQVFQLWMAGKTEKEIAEICEISVEEVREILS
;
A
#
# COMPACT_ATOMS: atom_id res chain seq x y z
N MET A 1 -6.31 -14.64 -11.01
CA MET A 1 -5.75 -13.90 -9.87
C MET A 1 -5.28 -12.56 -10.38
N GLY A 2 -5.81 -11.47 -9.83
CA GLY A 2 -5.41 -10.12 -10.19
C GLY A 2 -4.06 -9.74 -9.60
N LYS A 3 -3.45 -8.65 -10.10
CA LYS A 3 -2.23 -8.05 -9.56
C LYS A 3 -2.33 -7.73 -8.05
N PRO A 4 -3.48 -7.22 -7.52
CA PRO A 4 -3.66 -6.98 -6.08
C PRO A 4 -3.57 -8.24 -5.20
N ASP A 5 -4.13 -9.37 -5.66
CA ASP A 5 -4.14 -10.65 -4.93
C ASP A 5 -2.71 -11.16 -4.73
N LEU A 6 -1.88 -11.05 -5.77
CA LEU A 6 -0.49 -11.50 -5.75
C LEU A 6 0.38 -10.68 -4.80
N VAL A 7 0.22 -9.36 -4.80
CA VAL A 7 0.99 -8.46 -3.93
C VAL A 7 0.58 -8.64 -2.47
N SER A 8 -0.71 -8.77 -2.18
CA SER A 8 -1.19 -9.06 -0.83
C SER A 8 -0.59 -10.36 -0.30
N ARG A 9 -0.58 -11.41 -1.12
CA ARG A 9 -0.02 -12.71 -0.75
C ARG A 9 1.48 -12.63 -0.44
N GLU A 10 2.24 -11.89 -1.25
CA GLU A 10 3.67 -11.73 -1.01
C GLU A 10 3.92 -10.90 0.26
N TYR A 11 3.13 -9.84 0.48
CA TYR A 11 3.23 -9.01 1.68
C TYR A 11 2.97 -9.79 2.98
N PHE A 12 1.93 -10.64 3.00
CA PHE A 12 1.60 -11.51 4.14
C PHE A 12 2.39 -12.83 4.20
N ARG A 13 3.37 -13.02 3.30
CA ARG A 13 4.33 -14.13 3.44
C ARG A 13 5.22 -13.94 4.68
N ASP A 14 5.40 -12.70 5.15
CA ASP A 14 6.09 -12.44 6.42
C ASP A 14 5.22 -12.89 7.62
N PRO A 15 5.65 -13.90 8.40
CA PRO A 15 4.91 -14.36 9.57
C PRO A 15 4.71 -13.29 10.64
N GLY A 16 5.63 -12.33 10.76
CA GLY A 16 5.51 -11.20 11.68
C GLY A 16 4.36 -10.26 11.30
N ARG A 17 4.19 -9.94 10.02
CA ARG A 17 3.05 -9.12 9.55
C ARG A 17 1.72 -9.84 9.78
N LEU A 18 1.69 -11.15 9.52
CA LEU A 18 0.51 -11.95 9.75
C LEU A 18 0.17 -12.07 11.25
N ALA A 19 1.17 -12.25 12.12
CA ALA A 19 0.99 -12.25 13.57
C ALA A 19 0.43 -10.92 14.07
N ASP A 20 0.95 -9.81 13.56
CA ASP A 20 0.48 -8.47 13.92
C ASP A 20 -0.97 -8.24 13.50
N LEU A 21 -1.34 -8.69 12.30
CA LEU A 21 -2.73 -8.66 11.84
C LEU A 21 -3.66 -9.46 12.78
N LEU A 22 -3.27 -10.69 13.12
CA LEU A 22 -4.07 -11.56 13.98
C LEU A 22 -4.16 -11.04 15.40
N ASN A 23 -3.09 -10.46 15.94
CA ASN A 23 -3.10 -9.84 17.27
C ASN A 23 -4.01 -8.60 17.30
N ALA A 24 -3.97 -7.77 16.25
CA ALA A 24 -4.85 -6.62 16.14
C ALA A 24 -6.34 -7.02 16.12
N GLU A 25 -6.66 -8.08 15.37
CA GLU A 25 -8.02 -8.59 15.22
C GLU A 25 -8.54 -9.35 16.44
N LEU A 26 -7.77 -10.33 16.93
CA LEU A 26 -8.25 -11.29 17.92
C LEU A 26 -7.94 -10.87 19.35
N PHE A 27 -6.85 -10.14 19.54
CA PHE A 27 -6.32 -9.80 20.84
C PHE A 27 -6.26 -8.29 21.08
N GLN A 28 -6.98 -7.51 20.26
CA GLN A 28 -7.06 -6.05 20.36
C GLN A 28 -5.70 -5.34 20.37
N GLY A 29 -4.69 -5.94 19.71
CA GLY A 29 -3.31 -5.47 19.66
C GLY A 29 -2.38 -6.07 20.72
N GLU A 30 -2.87 -6.91 21.65
CA GLU A 30 -1.97 -7.62 22.58
C GLU A 30 -1.13 -8.65 21.82
N CYS A 31 0.19 -8.62 22.01
CA CYS A 31 1.14 -9.53 21.35
C CYS A 31 1.08 -10.95 21.95
N ARG A 32 0.05 -11.71 21.57
CA ARG A 32 -0.17 -13.09 22.01
C ARG A 32 0.31 -14.12 20.99
N ILE A 33 0.14 -13.84 19.72
CA ILE A 33 0.69 -14.62 18.60
C ILE A 33 2.03 -14.01 18.22
N ARG A 34 3.09 -14.79 18.24
CA ARG A 34 4.41 -14.38 17.77
C ARG A 34 4.67 -14.92 16.37
N ARG A 35 5.68 -14.37 15.70
CA ARG A 35 6.09 -14.83 14.36
C ARG A 35 6.48 -16.31 14.35
N GLU A 36 7.02 -16.83 15.44
CA GLU A 36 7.43 -18.23 15.59
C GLU A 36 6.24 -19.18 15.68
N ASP A 37 5.08 -18.68 16.07
CA ASP A 37 3.83 -19.45 16.22
C ASP A 37 3.13 -19.67 14.88
N ILE A 38 3.58 -19.00 13.82
CA ILE A 38 3.02 -19.05 12.47
C ILE A 38 3.89 -19.94 11.59
N ARG A 39 3.27 -21.01 11.08
CA ARG A 39 3.89 -21.90 10.09
C ARG A 39 3.08 -21.88 8.80
N GLN A 40 3.74 -21.55 7.68
CA GLN A 40 3.20 -21.79 6.35
C GLN A 40 3.35 -23.28 6.03
N ARG A 41 2.24 -23.96 5.69
CA ARG A 41 2.25 -25.34 5.19
C ARG A 41 1.62 -25.40 3.81
N ASP A 42 2.10 -26.34 2.99
CA ASP A 42 1.54 -26.63 1.68
C ASP A 42 0.13 -27.24 1.80
N PRO A 43 -0.82 -26.86 0.93
CA PRO A 43 -2.19 -27.38 0.96
C PRO A 43 -2.31 -28.92 0.85
N SER A 44 -1.24 -29.59 0.40
CA SER A 44 -1.17 -31.04 0.25
C SER A 44 -1.01 -31.80 1.58
N GLU A 45 -0.51 -31.14 2.63
CA GLU A 45 -0.19 -31.78 3.91
C GLU A 45 -1.36 -31.79 4.91
N ILE A 46 -2.45 -31.09 4.59
CA ILE A 46 -3.61 -30.90 5.48
C ILE A 46 -4.41 -32.20 5.68
N ARG A 47 -4.32 -33.16 4.76
CA ARG A 47 -5.15 -34.37 4.76
C ARG A 47 -4.81 -35.38 5.87
N ASN A 48 -3.74 -35.18 6.63
CA ASN A 48 -3.21 -36.18 7.58
C ASN A 48 -3.10 -35.67 9.01
N LEU A 49 -4.14 -35.05 9.57
CA LEU A 49 -4.18 -34.75 11.01
C LEU A 49 -5.47 -35.26 11.65
N THR A 50 -5.36 -36.44 12.26
CA THR A 50 -6.20 -36.90 13.36
C THR A 50 -5.62 -36.36 14.67
N GLU A 51 -6.50 -35.77 15.49
CA GLU A 51 -6.42 -35.61 16.96
C GLU A 51 -5.66 -34.40 17.57
N ASP A 52 -6.46 -33.43 18.02
CA ASP A 52 -6.47 -32.78 19.35
C ASP A 52 -5.42 -31.76 19.82
N THR A 53 -4.49 -31.26 18.98
CA THR A 53 -3.56 -30.17 19.45
C THR A 53 -3.25 -29.05 18.46
N ALA A 54 -3.90 -29.02 17.30
CA ALA A 54 -3.65 -27.98 16.30
C ALA A 54 -4.95 -27.39 15.76
N ILE A 55 -4.98 -26.06 15.62
CA ILE A 55 -6.02 -25.35 14.88
C ILE A 55 -5.45 -24.95 13.53
N CYS A 56 -6.17 -25.35 12.49
CA CYS A 56 -6.03 -24.82 11.15
C CYS A 56 -6.98 -23.62 11.03
N ALA A 57 -6.44 -22.42 10.84
CA ALA A 57 -7.21 -21.22 10.55
C ALA A 57 -7.11 -20.92 9.06
N SER A 58 -8.23 -21.04 8.34
CA SER A 58 -8.31 -20.64 6.94
C SER A 58 -8.58 -19.13 6.89
N LEU A 59 -7.57 -18.30 6.63
CA LEU A 59 -7.81 -16.88 6.40
C LEU A 59 -8.16 -16.73 4.92
N ILE A 60 -9.46 -16.72 4.61
CA ILE A 60 -9.96 -16.47 3.25
C ILE A 60 -10.41 -15.02 3.22
N THR A 61 -9.67 -14.15 2.53
CA THR A 61 -10.20 -12.84 2.15
C THR A 61 -10.89 -12.97 0.79
N ARG A 62 -11.71 -11.99 0.40
CA ARG A 62 -12.49 -12.03 -0.84
C ARG A 62 -11.64 -12.27 -2.11
N ASP A 63 -10.31 -12.09 -1.99
CA ASP A 63 -9.29 -12.25 -3.04
C ASP A 63 -8.10 -13.17 -2.65
N TYR A 64 -8.21 -13.99 -1.59
CA TYR A 64 -7.15 -14.91 -1.15
C TYR A 64 -7.69 -16.25 -0.64
N SER A 65 -7.02 -17.34 -1.00
CA SER A 65 -7.17 -18.67 -0.41
C SER A 65 -5.81 -19.17 0.08
N GLY A 66 -5.61 -19.23 1.39
CA GLY A 66 -4.47 -19.94 1.98
C GLY A 66 -4.72 -20.28 3.44
N GLU A 67 -4.18 -21.43 3.84
CA GLU A 67 -4.41 -22.03 5.15
C GLU A 67 -3.21 -21.75 6.07
N ILE A 68 -3.47 -21.27 7.28
CA ILE A 68 -2.46 -20.91 8.28
C ILE A 68 -2.67 -21.80 9.51
N GLN A 69 -1.58 -22.38 10.03
CA GLN A 69 -1.61 -23.12 11.30
C GLN A 69 -1.01 -22.23 12.40
N ILE A 70 -1.77 -22.03 13.49
CA ILE A 70 -1.31 -21.27 14.67
C ILE A 70 -1.10 -22.25 15.82
N GLY A 71 0.13 -22.35 16.30
CA GLY A 71 0.58 -23.33 17.30
C GLY A 71 0.25 -22.98 18.76
N LEU A 72 -0.97 -22.51 19.07
CA LEU A 72 -1.35 -22.11 20.43
C LEU A 72 -2.72 -22.69 20.85
N PRO A 73 -2.78 -23.66 21.78
CA PRO A 73 -4.02 -24.28 22.27
C PRO A 73 -5.00 -23.31 22.97
N GLU A 74 -4.54 -22.16 23.44
CA GLU A 74 -5.41 -21.13 24.04
C GLU A 74 -6.13 -20.28 22.98
N VAL A 75 -5.47 -20.04 21.86
CA VAL A 75 -6.00 -19.33 20.68
C VAL A 75 -7.00 -20.22 19.93
N ALA A 76 -6.84 -21.54 20.08
CA ALA A 76 -7.71 -22.56 19.53
C ALA A 76 -9.20 -22.35 19.81
N ARG A 77 -9.56 -22.07 21.07
CA ARG A 77 -10.97 -21.91 21.45
C ARG A 77 -11.61 -20.64 20.90
N GLN A 78 -10.82 -19.66 20.46
CA GLN A 78 -11.31 -18.43 19.83
C GLN A 78 -11.37 -18.51 18.30
N ILE A 79 -10.67 -19.48 17.69
CA ILE A 79 -10.57 -19.66 16.23
C ILE A 79 -11.41 -20.84 15.71
N ALA A 80 -11.90 -21.71 16.60
CA ALA A 80 -12.61 -22.96 16.24
C ALA A 80 -13.82 -22.78 15.30
N ASP A 81 -14.36 -21.57 15.18
CA ASP A 81 -15.32 -21.16 14.16
C ASP A 81 -14.89 -19.77 13.68
N TYR A 82 -13.97 -19.67 12.72
CA TYR A 82 -13.58 -18.36 12.18
C TYR A 82 -14.49 -17.97 11.02
N PRO A 83 -15.59 -17.19 11.24
CA PRO A 83 -16.32 -16.62 10.13
C PRO A 83 -15.39 -15.72 9.34
N LEU A 84 -15.49 -15.78 8.02
CA LEU A 84 -14.81 -14.93 7.05
C LEU A 84 -14.85 -13.45 7.52
N HIS A 85 -13.78 -12.98 8.15
CA HIS A 85 -13.68 -11.58 8.60
C HIS A 85 -13.09 -10.77 7.46
N LEU A 86 -13.95 -10.11 6.71
CA LEU A 86 -13.53 -9.19 5.66
C LEU A 86 -12.96 -7.94 6.34
N ILE A 87 -11.63 -7.80 6.30
CA ILE A 87 -10.96 -6.61 6.82
C ILE A 87 -11.05 -5.52 5.76
N GLU A 88 -11.80 -4.46 6.04
CA GLU A 88 -11.87 -3.29 5.18
C GLU A 88 -10.73 -2.31 5.50
N VAL A 89 -9.64 -2.43 4.75
CA VAL A 89 -8.38 -1.68 4.96
C VAL A 89 -8.61 -0.16 5.07
N ARG A 90 -9.48 0.39 4.22
CA ARG A 90 -9.77 1.84 4.14
C ARG A 90 -10.64 2.38 5.26
N GLU A 91 -11.31 1.49 6.00
CA GLU A 91 -12.18 1.86 7.12
C GLU A 91 -11.72 1.21 8.43
N TYR A 92 -10.53 0.60 8.41
CA TYR A 92 -10.02 -0.13 9.56
C TYR A 92 -9.90 0.76 10.81
N PRO A 93 -10.62 0.43 11.89
CA PRO A 93 -10.55 1.21 13.12
C PRO A 93 -9.30 0.85 13.92
N ARG A 94 -8.68 1.85 14.57
CA ARG A 94 -7.60 1.67 15.56
C ARG A 94 -6.29 1.12 15.01
N LEU A 95 -5.65 1.88 14.12
CA LEU A 95 -4.32 1.55 13.56
C LEU A 95 -3.24 1.37 14.64
N GLU A 96 -3.42 1.94 15.83
CA GLU A 96 -2.53 1.78 16.98
C GLU A 96 -2.39 0.33 17.48
N ARG A 97 -3.27 -0.57 17.04
CA ARG A 97 -3.18 -2.01 17.35
C ARG A 97 -2.07 -2.72 16.59
N PHE A 98 -1.62 -2.15 15.48
CA PHE A 98 -0.55 -2.70 14.66
C PHE A 98 0.81 -2.23 15.14
N HIS A 99 1.74 -3.16 15.23
CA HIS A 99 3.13 -2.97 15.65
C HIS A 99 4.14 -3.16 14.51
N SER A 100 3.67 -3.53 13.31
CA SER A 100 4.46 -3.68 12.08
C SER A 100 4.19 -2.55 11.07
N ASP A 101 4.80 -2.65 9.88
CA ASP A 101 4.58 -1.72 8.77
C ASP A 101 3.12 -1.68 8.27
N LEU A 102 2.31 -2.69 8.62
CA LEU A 102 0.85 -2.72 8.41
C LEU A 102 0.15 -1.45 8.87
N ARG A 103 0.59 -0.90 10.02
CA ARG A 103 0.06 0.34 10.57
C ARG A 103 0.12 1.48 9.56
N TYR A 104 1.26 1.60 8.88
CA TYR A 104 1.55 2.70 7.97
C TYR A 104 0.97 2.44 6.59
N VAL A 105 0.97 1.18 6.13
CA VAL A 105 0.31 0.79 4.88
C VAL A 105 -1.19 1.07 4.95
N PHE A 106 -1.86 0.68 6.04
CA PHE A 106 -3.29 0.95 6.22
C PHE A 106 -3.54 2.45 6.37
N GLY A 107 -2.73 3.15 7.18
CA GLY A 107 -2.84 4.59 7.35
C GLY A 107 -2.67 5.38 6.04
N PHE A 108 -1.79 4.91 5.15
CA PHE A 108 -1.62 5.45 3.80
C PHE A 108 -2.89 5.22 2.97
N LEU A 109 -3.38 3.97 2.89
CA LEU A 109 -4.54 3.60 2.07
C LEU A 109 -5.85 4.23 2.53
N GLN A 110 -5.95 4.63 3.80
CA GLN A 110 -7.08 5.43 4.31
C GLN A 110 -7.09 6.86 3.78
N ARG A 111 -5.94 7.38 3.35
CA ARG A 111 -5.74 8.80 2.96
C ARG A 111 -5.35 9.00 1.50
N ASP A 112 -5.08 7.93 0.76
CA ASP A 112 -4.58 7.96 -0.63
C ASP A 112 -5.42 8.80 -1.60
N ARG A 113 -6.74 8.96 -1.35
CA ARG A 113 -7.65 9.79 -2.15
C ARG A 113 -7.65 11.27 -1.78
N ARG A 114 -6.98 11.67 -0.68
CA ARG A 114 -6.95 13.05 -0.17
C ARG A 114 -5.51 13.54 -0.13
N LYS A 115 -5.11 14.27 -1.16
CA LYS A 115 -3.71 14.66 -1.42
C LYS A 115 -3.06 15.36 -0.22
N GLU A 116 -3.76 16.31 0.40
CA GLU A 116 -3.25 17.09 1.53
C GLU A 116 -3.09 16.23 2.79
N GLU A 117 -4.10 15.43 3.12
CA GLU A 117 -4.06 14.53 4.29
C GLU A 117 -2.98 13.45 4.13
N LEU A 118 -2.82 12.90 2.92
CA LEU A 118 -1.77 11.94 2.61
C LEU A 118 -0.39 12.57 2.73
N TYR A 119 -0.19 13.76 2.17
CA TYR A 119 1.07 14.48 2.24
C TYR A 119 1.48 14.76 3.68
N GLN A 120 0.53 15.22 4.50
CA GLN A 120 0.76 15.44 5.93
C GLN A 120 1.12 14.12 6.63
N TYR A 121 0.38 13.05 6.37
CA TYR A 121 0.63 11.74 6.98
C TYR A 121 2.01 11.16 6.65
N VAL A 122 2.42 11.23 5.37
CA VAL A 122 3.76 10.79 4.94
C VAL A 122 4.85 11.66 5.56
N THR A 123 4.64 12.97 5.63
CA THR A 123 5.61 13.91 6.21
C THR A 123 5.79 13.68 7.71
N GLU A 124 4.71 13.47 8.45
CA GLU A 124 4.73 13.17 9.89
C GLU A 124 5.43 11.83 10.19
N ASN A 125 5.32 10.85 9.28
CA ASN A 125 5.89 9.51 9.43
C ASN A 125 7.12 9.30 8.54
N ARG A 126 7.84 10.38 8.19
CA ARG A 126 8.97 10.35 7.24
C ARG A 126 10.02 9.29 7.56
N ALA A 127 10.33 9.08 8.84
CA ALA A 127 11.34 8.10 9.26
C ALA A 127 11.01 6.67 8.80
N VAL A 128 9.72 6.34 8.69
CA VAL A 128 9.24 5.04 8.21
C VAL A 128 9.12 5.04 6.69
N PHE A 129 8.56 6.10 6.11
CA PHE A 129 8.37 6.19 4.66
C PHE A 129 9.67 6.29 3.86
N SER A 130 10.77 6.74 4.47
CA SER A 130 12.09 6.73 3.85
C SER A 130 12.81 5.38 3.92
N ARG A 131 12.24 4.38 4.60
CA ARG A 131 12.83 3.05 4.80
C ARG A 131 11.78 1.94 4.72
N LEU A 132 10.93 2.01 3.72
CA LEU A 132 9.90 0.98 3.56
C LEU A 132 10.53 -0.30 3.02
N ASP A 133 10.11 -1.43 3.56
CA ASP A 133 10.38 -2.71 2.93
C ASP A 133 9.73 -2.78 1.55
N GLY A 134 10.37 -3.49 0.61
CA GLY A 134 9.90 -3.62 -0.77
C GLY A 134 8.47 -4.14 -0.89
N ALA A 135 8.04 -5.05 -0.02
CA ALA A 135 6.67 -5.57 -0.05
C ALA A 135 5.66 -4.52 0.45
N ALA A 136 6.02 -3.70 1.44
CA ALA A 136 5.18 -2.61 1.93
C ALA A 136 4.99 -1.52 0.86
N TYR A 137 6.07 -1.14 0.17
CA TYR A 137 6.01 -0.21 -0.96
C TYR A 137 5.11 -0.74 -2.08
N GLN A 138 5.30 -2.00 -2.47
CA GLN A 138 4.52 -2.62 -3.54
C GLN A 138 3.03 -2.72 -3.16
N MET A 139 2.73 -3.04 -1.90
CA MET A 139 1.37 -3.05 -1.38
C MET A 139 0.70 -1.68 -1.52
N ILE A 140 1.39 -0.61 -1.11
CA ILE A 140 0.90 0.76 -1.27
C ILE A 140 0.68 1.10 -2.74
N GLN A 141 1.66 0.82 -3.61
CA GLN A 141 1.61 1.13 -5.04
C GLN A 141 0.41 0.48 -5.73
N VAL A 142 0.16 -0.80 -5.46
CA VAL A 142 -0.92 -1.55 -6.12
C VAL A 142 -2.30 -1.22 -5.53
N MET A 143 -2.41 -1.10 -4.20
CA MET A 143 -3.71 -0.91 -3.53
C MET A 143 -4.24 0.52 -3.58
N SER A 144 -3.36 1.50 -3.77
CA SER A 144 -3.78 2.90 -3.95
C SER A 144 -4.17 3.23 -5.40
N HIS A 145 -4.04 2.27 -6.32
CA HIS A 145 -4.11 2.51 -7.78
C HIS A 145 -3.15 3.61 -8.26
N SER A 146 -2.14 3.92 -7.46
CA SER A 146 -1.11 4.93 -7.73
C SER A 146 0.00 4.37 -8.63
N SER A 147 -0.30 3.39 -9.48
CA SER A 147 0.66 2.79 -10.41
C SER A 147 1.28 3.78 -11.39
N GLY A 148 0.71 4.99 -11.54
CA GLY A 148 1.31 6.10 -12.29
C GLY A 148 2.08 7.12 -11.44
N LEU A 149 1.98 7.09 -10.10
CA LEU A 149 2.61 8.07 -9.20
C LEU A 149 3.90 7.53 -8.55
N LEU A 150 4.01 6.21 -8.41
CA LEU A 150 5.18 5.56 -7.80
C LEU A 150 5.91 4.77 -8.88
N LYS A 151 7.14 5.20 -9.22
CA LYS A 151 8.00 4.54 -10.20
C LYS A 151 8.44 3.16 -9.69
N GLU A 152 9.07 2.39 -10.57
CA GLU A 152 9.56 1.04 -10.25
C GLU A 152 10.46 1.06 -9.02
N LYS A 153 10.31 0.06 -8.16
CA LYS A 153 10.99 -0.02 -6.87
C LYS A 153 12.52 0.08 -6.97
N GLU A 154 13.09 -0.39 -8.07
CA GLU A 154 14.54 -0.45 -8.30
C GLU A 154 15.22 0.92 -8.36
N GLU A 155 14.48 2.01 -8.62
CA GLU A 155 15.03 3.37 -8.70
C GLU A 155 15.33 3.97 -7.32
N TYR A 156 14.63 3.48 -6.29
CA TYR A 156 14.65 4.05 -4.92
C TYR A 156 15.10 3.05 -3.85
N GLU A 157 15.43 1.83 -4.26
CA GLU A 157 15.88 0.74 -3.40
C GLU A 157 17.36 0.91 -3.06
N ASN A 158 17.69 0.86 -1.77
CA ASN A 158 19.07 0.88 -1.30
C ASN A 158 19.70 -0.52 -1.31
N GLU A 159 20.99 -0.63 -0.95
CA GLU A 159 21.71 -1.92 -0.90
C GLU A 159 21.11 -2.92 0.12
N GLU A 160 20.29 -2.44 1.06
CA GLU A 160 19.62 -3.24 2.10
C GLU A 160 18.20 -3.66 1.69
N GLY A 161 17.71 -3.26 0.51
CA GLY A 161 16.36 -3.55 0.02
C GLY A 161 15.26 -2.62 0.58
N GLU A 162 15.65 -1.56 1.29
CA GLU A 162 14.71 -0.53 1.76
C GLU A 162 14.49 0.54 0.67
N ILE A 163 13.27 1.04 0.58
CA ILE A 163 12.84 2.00 -0.43
C ILE A 163 12.50 3.34 0.22
N ASP A 164 13.10 4.43 -0.29
CA ASP A 164 12.78 5.79 0.13
C ASP A 164 11.59 6.35 -0.67
N MET A 165 10.38 6.15 -0.16
CA MET A 165 9.16 6.69 -0.77
C MET A 165 9.11 8.22 -0.70
N CYS A 166 9.73 8.84 0.30
CA CYS A 166 9.75 10.30 0.38
C CYS A 166 10.57 10.90 -0.77
N GLN A 167 11.69 10.28 -1.13
CA GLN A 167 12.46 10.70 -2.31
C GLN A 167 11.64 10.52 -3.59
N ALA A 168 10.95 9.37 -3.75
CA ALA A 168 10.09 9.13 -4.91
C ALA A 168 9.00 10.21 -5.08
N LEU A 169 8.34 10.61 -3.98
CA LEU A 169 7.33 11.66 -4.01
C LEU A 169 7.91 13.05 -4.29
N LEU A 170 9.12 13.34 -3.80
CA LEU A 170 9.82 14.60 -4.07
C LEU A 170 10.22 14.71 -5.54
N ASP A 171 10.82 13.67 -6.10
CA ASP A 171 11.24 13.64 -7.51
C ASP A 171 10.04 13.81 -8.44
N MET A 172 8.94 13.11 -8.16
CA MET A 172 7.70 13.25 -8.92
C MET A 172 7.16 14.69 -8.85
N ARG A 173 7.20 15.33 -7.68
CA ARG A 173 6.77 16.73 -7.53
C ARG A 173 7.66 17.67 -8.35
N GLU A 174 8.97 17.48 -8.31
CA GLU A 174 9.91 18.30 -9.07
C GLU A 174 9.74 18.11 -10.58
N GLU A 175 9.52 16.87 -11.03
CA GLU A 175 9.22 16.52 -12.43
C GLU A 175 7.93 17.22 -12.90
N CYS A 176 6.84 17.14 -12.13
CA CYS A 176 5.60 17.85 -12.45
C CYS A 176 5.77 19.37 -12.52
N ILE A 177 6.52 19.98 -11.58
CA ILE A 177 6.81 21.41 -11.60
C ILE A 177 7.61 21.79 -12.85
N SER A 178 8.59 20.96 -13.23
CA SER A 178 9.42 21.18 -14.41
C SER A 178 8.57 21.14 -15.70
N ILE A 179 7.73 20.11 -15.85
CA ILE A 179 6.78 19.97 -16.96
C ILE A 179 5.86 21.20 -17.03
N GLY A 180 5.28 21.62 -15.90
CA GLY A 180 4.41 22.80 -15.84
C GLY A 180 5.12 24.10 -16.27
N LYS A 181 6.38 24.30 -15.87
CA LYS A 181 7.18 25.45 -16.32
C LYS A 181 7.48 25.41 -17.81
N GLN A 182 7.79 24.24 -18.36
CA GLN A 182 8.05 24.07 -19.80
C GLN A 182 6.79 24.33 -20.61
N LEU A 183 5.65 23.79 -20.18
CA LEU A 183 4.35 24.03 -20.79
C LEU A 183 4.01 25.52 -20.79
N ALA A 184 4.15 26.20 -19.65
CA ALA A 184 3.90 27.65 -19.57
C ALA A 184 4.80 28.43 -20.54
N LYS A 185 6.10 28.10 -20.60
CA LYS A 185 7.03 28.73 -21.54
C LYS A 185 6.60 28.52 -23.00
N GLN A 186 6.16 27.31 -23.35
CA GLN A 186 5.68 26.98 -24.70
C GLN A 186 4.41 27.76 -25.04
N VAL A 187 3.44 27.84 -24.11
CA VAL A 187 2.21 28.63 -24.26
C VAL A 187 2.54 30.10 -24.52
N PHE A 188 3.43 30.71 -23.74
CA PHE A 188 3.86 32.09 -23.95
C PHE A 188 4.56 32.30 -25.30
N GLN A 189 5.40 31.36 -25.74
CA GLN A 189 6.08 31.45 -27.03
C GLN A 189 5.10 31.40 -28.21
N LEU A 190 4.11 30.51 -28.16
CA LEU A 190 3.08 30.41 -29.21
C LEU A 190 2.18 31.64 -29.22
N TRP A 191 1.81 32.15 -28.05
CA TRP A 191 1.03 33.38 -27.92
C TRP A 191 1.78 34.59 -28.51
N MET A 192 3.06 34.74 -28.19
CA MET A 192 3.92 35.79 -28.77
C MET A 192 4.10 35.65 -30.29
N ALA A 193 4.00 34.42 -30.83
CA ALA A 193 3.99 34.16 -32.27
C ALA A 193 2.63 34.48 -32.94
N GLY A 194 1.66 35.02 -32.19
CA GLY A 194 0.36 35.44 -32.70
C GLY A 194 -0.66 34.30 -32.83
N LYS A 195 -0.42 33.15 -32.22
CA LYS A 195 -1.38 32.04 -32.19
C LYS A 195 -2.56 32.38 -31.28
N THR A 196 -3.76 31.97 -31.68
CA THR A 196 -4.98 32.10 -30.88
C THR A 196 -4.99 31.09 -29.73
N GLU A 197 -5.74 31.38 -28.66
CA GLU A 197 -5.89 30.47 -27.52
C GLU A 197 -6.31 29.05 -27.93
N LYS A 198 -7.18 28.94 -28.97
CA LYS A 198 -7.63 27.66 -29.52
C LYS A 198 -6.50 26.89 -30.21
N GLU A 199 -5.69 27.57 -31.03
CA GLU A 199 -4.53 26.94 -31.66
C GLU A 199 -3.48 26.51 -30.63
N ILE A 200 -3.27 27.31 -29.58
CA ILE A 200 -2.33 26.96 -28.50
C ILE A 200 -2.83 25.75 -27.72
N ALA A 201 -4.11 25.71 -27.36
CA ALA A 201 -4.74 24.58 -26.70
C ALA A 201 -4.57 23.29 -27.49
N GLU A 202 -4.76 23.35 -28.82
CA GLU A 202 -4.56 22.21 -29.71
C GLU A 202 -3.08 21.78 -29.81
N ILE A 203 -2.14 22.71 -29.91
CA ILE A 203 -0.69 22.41 -30.00
C ILE A 203 -0.14 21.85 -28.68
N CYS A 204 -0.61 22.38 -27.55
CA CYS A 204 -0.13 22.01 -26.22
C CYS A 204 -0.94 20.86 -25.59
N GLU A 205 -1.96 20.34 -26.28
CA GLU A 205 -2.87 19.29 -25.80
C GLU A 205 -3.51 19.60 -24.43
N ILE A 206 -3.88 20.87 -24.21
CA ILE A 206 -4.54 21.36 -23.00
C ILE A 206 -5.86 22.04 -23.33
N SER A 207 -6.70 22.30 -22.34
CA SER A 207 -7.94 23.05 -22.51
C SER A 207 -7.68 24.53 -22.80
N VAL A 208 -8.65 25.20 -23.45
CA VAL A 208 -8.58 26.65 -23.70
C VAL A 208 -8.62 27.43 -22.39
N GLU A 209 -9.32 26.91 -21.39
CA GLU A 209 -9.36 27.42 -20.03
C GLU A 209 -7.97 27.42 -19.39
N GLU A 210 -7.23 26.30 -19.47
CA GLU A 210 -5.85 26.20 -18.96
C GLU A 210 -4.90 27.18 -19.69
N VAL A 211 -5.05 27.36 -21.01
CA VAL A 211 -4.28 28.38 -21.76
C VAL A 211 -4.54 29.78 -21.20
N ARG A 212 -5.81 30.12 -20.90
CA ARG A 212 -6.17 31.41 -20.32
C ARG A 212 -5.62 31.60 -18.92
N GLU A 213 -5.65 30.57 -18.08
CA GLU A 213 -5.07 30.61 -16.73
C GLU A 213 -3.55 30.82 -16.77
N ILE A 214 -2.86 30.24 -17.77
CA ILE A 214 -1.42 30.43 -17.95
C ILE A 214 -1.09 31.85 -18.45
N LEU A 215 -1.96 32.43 -19.28
CA LEU A 215 -1.76 33.76 -19.87
C LEU A 215 -2.32 34.93 -19.04
N SER A 216 -3.07 34.65 -17.96
CA SER A 216 -3.63 35.65 -17.04
C SER A 216 -2.57 36.27 -16.13
#